data_AF-A0A939K4A1-F1
#
_entry.id   AF-A0A939K4A1-F1
#
_cell.length_a   1.000
_cell.length_b   1.000
_cell.length_c   1.000
_cell.angle_alpha   90.00
_cell.angle_beta   90.00
_cell.angle_gamma   90.00
#
_symmetry.space_group_name_H-M   'P 1'
#
loop_
_entity.id
_entity.type
_entity.pdbx_description
1 polymer ?
#
loop_
_entity_poly.entity_id
_entity_poly.type
_entity_poly.pdbx_seq_one_letter_code
_entity_poly.pdbx_strand_id
1 'polypeptide(L)'
;MQTGDPYTAGYKEKWSENGYDYEVRIHQPPPNAPVGSNSAKGPTYRIRRKAQGLDANGQGKGFEFMDDKGVWHRESNIKAGNPPQAANDTHIPLPNGTIK
;
A
#
# COMPACT_ATOMS: atom_id res chain seq x y z
N MET A 1 -29.34 0.17 12.06
CA MET A 1 -28.05 -0.19 12.68
C MET A 1 -27.13 -0.62 11.56
N GLN A 2 -26.04 0.12 11.31
CA GLN A 2 -25.03 -0.28 10.34
C GLN A 2 -24.16 -1.35 10.99
N THR A 3 -24.24 -2.58 10.47
CA THR A 3 -23.48 -3.72 10.96
C THR A 3 -22.28 -3.96 10.05
N GLY A 4 -21.10 -3.81 10.62
CA GLY A 4 -19.82 -4.29 10.10
C GLY A 4 -18.68 -3.67 10.86
N ASP A 5 -17.63 -4.44 11.09
CA ASP A 5 -16.50 -3.99 11.90
C ASP A 5 -15.77 -2.84 11.19
N PRO A 6 -15.37 -1.78 11.90
CA PRO A 6 -14.44 -0.81 11.33
C PRO A 6 -13.20 -1.55 10.85
N TYR A 7 -12.68 -1.17 9.69
CA TYR A 7 -11.45 -1.74 9.15
C TYR A 7 -10.39 -1.84 10.24
N THR A 8 -10.04 -3.07 10.63
CA THR A 8 -9.21 -3.30 11.81
C THR A 8 -7.86 -2.64 11.57
N ALA A 9 -7.51 -1.65 12.39
CA ALA A 9 -6.22 -1.00 12.31
C ALA A 9 -5.12 -2.07 12.36
N GLY A 10 -4.22 -2.06 11.37
CA GLY A 10 -3.16 -3.07 11.28
C GLY A 10 -3.55 -4.38 10.61
N TYR A 11 -4.73 -4.48 9.96
CA TYR A 11 -5.03 -5.58 9.06
C TYR A 11 -3.89 -5.74 8.05
N LYS A 12 -3.47 -6.99 7.88
CA LYS A 12 -2.37 -7.38 7.01
C LYS A 12 -2.64 -8.75 6.44
N GLU A 13 -2.66 -8.85 5.13
CA GLU A 13 -2.81 -10.10 4.41
C GLU A 13 -1.65 -10.28 3.42
N LYS A 14 -1.25 -11.53 3.22
CA LYS A 14 -0.18 -11.92 2.30
C LYS A 14 -0.62 -13.14 1.52
N TRP A 15 -0.32 -13.14 0.22
CA TRP A 15 -0.54 -14.30 -0.64
C TRP A 15 0.50 -14.30 -1.76
N SER A 16 0.57 -15.41 -2.49
CA SER A 16 1.43 -15.54 -3.67
C SER A 16 0.57 -15.92 -4.86
N GLU A 17 0.75 -15.22 -5.97
CA GLU A 17 -0.05 -15.42 -7.19
C GLU A 17 0.74 -14.96 -8.43
N ASN A 18 0.64 -15.71 -9.52
CA ASN A 18 1.20 -15.35 -10.83
C ASN A 18 2.68 -14.93 -10.81
N GLY A 19 3.51 -15.59 -9.98
CA GLY A 19 4.94 -15.29 -9.86
C GLY A 19 5.29 -14.08 -8.98
N TYR A 20 4.34 -13.59 -8.19
CA TYR A 20 4.54 -12.48 -7.25
C TYR A 20 4.10 -12.85 -5.83
N ASP A 21 4.80 -12.31 -4.84
CA ASP A 21 4.33 -12.29 -3.46
C ASP A 21 3.70 -10.93 -3.16
N TYR A 22 2.42 -10.95 -2.79
CA TYR A 22 1.61 -9.77 -2.48
C TYR A 22 1.47 -9.57 -0.98
N GLU A 23 1.27 -8.31 -0.58
CA GLU A 23 0.86 -7.94 0.76
C GLU A 23 -0.07 -6.73 0.70
N VAL A 24 -1.20 -6.82 1.41
CA VAL A 24 -2.10 -5.70 1.66
C VAL A 24 -2.00 -5.29 3.12
N ARG A 25 -1.98 -3.99 3.39
CA ARG A 25 -2.07 -3.44 4.75
C ARG A 25 -3.05 -2.30 4.83
N ILE A 26 -3.79 -2.24 5.94
CA ILE A 26 -4.61 -1.08 6.30
C ILE A 26 -3.87 -0.23 7.32
N HIS A 27 -3.81 1.07 7.05
CA HIS A 27 -3.20 2.10 7.87
C HIS A 27 -4.25 3.13 8.28
N GLN A 28 -4.31 3.42 9.59
CA GLN A 28 -5.01 4.60 10.11
C GLN A 28 -4.15 5.85 9.84
N PRO A 29 -4.76 7.06 9.77
CA PRO A 29 -4.00 8.30 9.62
C PRO A 29 -2.92 8.46 10.70
N PRO A 30 -1.63 8.56 10.35
CA PRO A 30 -0.60 8.84 11.34
C PRO A 30 -0.61 10.33 11.73
N PRO A 31 -0.20 10.69 12.97
CA PRO A 31 -0.20 12.09 13.43
C PRO A 31 0.67 13.04 12.60
N ASN A 32 1.69 12.50 11.93
CA ASN A 32 2.64 13.23 11.09
C ASN A 32 2.42 12.96 9.59
N ALA A 33 1.21 12.58 9.19
CA ALA A 33 0.89 12.40 7.78
C ALA A 33 1.21 13.68 6.98
N PRO A 34 1.89 13.60 5.83
CA PRO A 34 2.18 14.77 5.01
C PRO A 34 0.90 15.50 4.61
N VAL A 35 0.86 16.81 4.82
CA VAL A 35 -0.31 17.65 4.49
C VAL A 35 -0.67 17.48 3.01
N GLY A 36 -1.96 17.27 2.73
CA GLY A 36 -2.48 17.07 1.37
C GLY A 36 -2.39 15.63 0.84
N SER A 37 -1.70 14.72 1.53
CA SER A 37 -1.61 13.31 1.14
C SER A 37 -2.88 12.51 1.44
N ASN A 38 -3.04 11.36 0.79
CA ASN A 38 -4.11 10.40 1.10
C ASN A 38 -4.08 9.94 2.56
N SER A 39 -2.88 9.72 3.12
CA SER A 39 -2.69 9.34 4.53
C SER A 39 -3.14 10.40 5.53
N ALA A 40 -3.24 11.68 5.13
CA ALA A 40 -3.74 12.76 5.97
C ALA A 40 -5.27 12.92 5.90
N LYS A 41 -5.93 12.33 4.89
CA LYS A 41 -7.37 12.49 4.63
C LYS A 41 -8.24 11.43 5.31
N GLY A 42 -7.65 10.32 5.75
CA GLY A 42 -8.40 9.22 6.35
C GLY A 42 -7.64 7.90 6.30
N PRO A 43 -8.28 6.80 6.76
CA PRO A 43 -7.70 5.47 6.66
C PRO A 43 -7.35 5.13 5.20
N THR A 44 -6.22 4.48 5.01
CA THR A 44 -5.73 4.06 3.69
C THR A 44 -5.36 2.60 3.69
N TYR A 45 -5.44 1.95 2.54
CA TYR A 45 -4.83 0.65 2.33
C TYR A 45 -3.69 0.78 1.33
N ARG A 46 -2.74 -0.13 1.41
CA ARG A 46 -1.61 -0.21 0.50
C ARG A 46 -1.46 -1.64 0.02
N ILE A 47 -1.28 -1.78 -1.29
CA ILE A 47 -0.91 -3.04 -1.92
C ILE A 47 0.57 -2.95 -2.28
N ARG A 48 1.35 -3.94 -1.88
CA ARG A 48 2.69 -4.15 -2.40
C ARG A 48 2.85 -5.53 -2.98
N ARG A 49 3.71 -5.65 -3.98
CA ARG A 49 4.14 -6.94 -4.54
C ARG A 49 5.65 -6.99 -4.67
N LYS A 50 6.20 -8.19 -4.72
CA LYS A 50 7.57 -8.43 -5.20
C LYS A 50 7.55 -9.61 -6.15
N ALA A 51 8.29 -9.51 -7.25
CA ALA A 51 8.46 -10.65 -8.15
C ALA A 51 9.24 -11.74 -7.44
N GLN A 52 8.83 -12.99 -7.63
CA GLN A 52 9.50 -14.15 -7.07
C GLN A 52 10.84 -14.40 -7.78
N GLY A 53 11.72 -15.12 -7.07
CA GLY A 53 13.06 -15.44 -7.52
C GLY A 53 14.07 -14.30 -7.34
N LEU A 54 15.25 -14.52 -7.91
CA LEU A 54 16.39 -13.62 -7.85
C LEU A 54 16.67 -13.02 -9.24
N ASP A 55 17.39 -11.91 -9.28
CA ASP A 55 17.98 -11.37 -10.51
C ASP A 55 19.28 -12.10 -10.88
N ALA A 56 19.91 -11.67 -11.97
CA ALA A 56 21.15 -12.27 -12.47
C ALA A 56 22.33 -12.18 -11.49
N ASN A 57 22.25 -11.31 -10.49
CA ASN A 57 23.27 -11.12 -9.46
C ASN A 57 22.90 -11.82 -8.14
N GLY A 58 21.83 -12.64 -8.13
CA GLY A 58 21.36 -13.32 -6.93
C GLY A 58 20.61 -12.41 -5.94
N GLN A 59 20.17 -11.22 -6.36
CA GLN A 59 19.45 -10.28 -5.51
C GLN A 59 17.92 -10.40 -5.70
N GLY A 60 17.16 -10.15 -4.64
CA GLY A 60 15.70 -10.07 -4.74
C GLY A 60 15.26 -8.87 -5.58
N LYS A 61 14.18 -9.03 -6.36
CA LYS A 61 13.71 -8.05 -7.36
C LYS A 61 13.07 -6.76 -6.78
N GLY A 62 13.14 -6.56 -5.47
CA GLY A 62 12.57 -5.41 -4.77
C GLY A 62 11.04 -5.43 -4.65
N PHE A 63 10.50 -4.46 -3.92
CA PHE A 63 9.06 -4.25 -3.79
C PHE A 63 8.55 -3.18 -4.78
N GLU A 64 7.33 -3.38 -5.23
CA GLU A 64 6.52 -2.42 -5.95
C GLU A 64 5.25 -2.13 -5.14
N PHE A 65 4.78 -0.89 -5.19
CA PHE A 65 3.55 -0.44 -4.55
C PHE A 65 2.56 0.03 -5.60
N MET A 66 1.28 -0.25 -5.40
CA MET A 66 0.22 0.22 -6.29
C MET A 66 -0.34 1.56 -5.79
N ASP A 67 -0.54 2.51 -6.71
CA ASP A 67 -1.26 3.75 -6.43
C ASP A 67 -2.79 3.60 -6.62
N ASP A 68 -3.52 4.69 -6.37
CA ASP A 68 -4.99 4.72 -6.49
C ASP A 68 -5.51 4.62 -7.94
N LYS A 69 -4.62 4.65 -8.93
CA LYS A 69 -4.92 4.49 -10.36
C LYS A 69 -4.52 3.11 -10.89
N GLY A 70 -4.02 2.22 -10.04
CA GLY A 70 -3.57 0.89 -10.43
C GLY A 70 -2.17 0.85 -11.05
N VAL A 71 -1.39 1.94 -10.97
CA VAL A 71 -0.01 2.00 -11.46
C VAL A 71 0.94 1.47 -10.39
N TRP A 72 1.89 0.63 -10.81
CA TRP A 72 2.91 0.06 -9.93
C TRP A 72 4.18 0.91 -9.92
N HIS A 73 4.63 1.26 -8.73
CA HIS A 73 5.80 2.09 -8.48
C HIS A 73 6.86 1.30 -7.71
N ARG A 74 8.11 1.27 -8.19
CA ARG A 74 9.21 0.62 -7.47
C ARG A 74 9.55 1.38 -6.19
N GLU A 75 9.77 0.65 -5.09
CA GLU A 75 10.09 1.22 -3.78
C GLU A 75 11.31 2.16 -3.82
N SER A 76 12.33 1.82 -4.62
CA SER A 76 13.54 2.65 -4.78
C SER A 76 13.23 4.05 -5.31
N ASN A 77 12.24 4.16 -6.20
CA ASN A 77 11.86 5.42 -6.83
C ASN A 77 11.02 6.27 -5.87
N ILE A 78 10.16 5.62 -5.08
CA ILE A 78 9.33 6.27 -4.06
C ILE A 78 10.21 6.86 -2.94
N LYS A 79 11.21 6.10 -2.46
CA LYS A 79 12.12 6.54 -1.38
C LYS A 79 12.97 7.75 -1.76
N ALA A 80 13.17 8.00 -3.06
CA ALA A 80 13.91 9.15 -3.58
C ALA A 80 13.03 10.41 -3.80
N GLY A 81 11.70 10.30 -3.60
CA GLY A 81 10.73 11.34 -3.95
C GLY A 81 10.29 12.25 -2.80
N ASN A 82 9.39 13.19 -3.13
CA ASN A 82 8.76 14.13 -2.19
C ASN A 82 7.75 13.42 -1.26
N PRO A 83 7.76 13.62 0.07
CA PRO A 83 6.93 12.86 1.01
C PRO A 83 5.42 12.80 0.73
N PRO A 84 4.71 13.90 0.34
CA PRO A 84 3.29 13.82 0.01
C PRO A 84 3.00 13.00 -1.24
N GLN A 85 3.89 13.05 -2.23
CA GLN A 85 3.76 12.28 -3.46
C GLN A 85 3.99 10.79 -3.19
N ALA A 86 5.04 10.45 -2.44
CA ALA A 86 5.30 9.09 -2.00
C ALA A 86 4.12 8.48 -1.22
N ALA A 87 3.43 9.29 -0.40
CA ALA A 87 2.22 8.86 0.28
C ALA A 87 1.09 8.59 -0.72
N ASN A 88 0.85 9.45 -1.71
CA ASN A 88 -0.19 9.25 -2.73
C ASN A 88 0.09 8.08 -3.68
N ASP A 89 1.36 7.85 -4.04
CA ASP A 89 1.79 6.77 -4.93
C ASP A 89 1.71 5.38 -4.25
N THR A 90 1.42 5.34 -2.94
CA THR A 90 1.44 4.10 -2.16
C THR A 90 0.24 3.88 -1.24
N HIS A 91 -0.52 4.91 -0.89
CA HIS A 91 -1.66 4.81 0.02
C HIS A 91 -2.94 5.14 -0.73
N ILE A 92 -3.74 4.10 -0.94
CA ILE A 92 -5.03 4.18 -1.60
C ILE A 92 -6.08 4.47 -0.51
N PRO A 93 -6.95 5.48 -0.68
CA PRO A 93 -8.03 5.73 0.28
C PRO A 93 -8.88 4.46 0.46
N LEU A 94 -9.13 4.04 1.71
CA LEU A 94 -10.17 3.02 1.92
C LEU A 94 -11.51 3.64 1.53
N PRO A 95 -12.26 3.00 0.61
CA PRO A 95 -13.64 3.37 0.41
C PRO A 95 -14.36 3.31 1.75
N ASN A 96 -15.33 4.19 1.99
CA ASN A 96 -16.28 4.03 3.09
C ASN A 96 -17.18 2.83 2.76
N GLY A 97 -16.63 1.62 2.90
CA GLY A 97 -17.22 0.36 2.52
C GLY A 97 -17.23 -0.57 3.70
N THR A 98 -18.41 -0.99 4.10
CA THR A 98 -18.56 -2.08 5.08
C THR A 98 -18.06 -3.36 4.42
N ILE A 99 -17.11 -4.08 5.02
CA ILE A 99 -16.86 -5.48 4.65
C ILE A 99 -18.09 -6.25 5.14
N LYS A 100 -18.89 -6.81 4.22
CA LYS A 100 -20.01 -7.70 4.52
C LYS A 100 -19.57 -9.15 4.44
#